data_AF-A0A372JWS5-F1
#
_entry.id   AF-A0A372JWS5-F1
#
_cell.length_a   1.000
_cell.length_b   1.000
_cell.length_c   1.000
_cell.angle_alpha   90.00
_cell.angle_beta   90.00
_cell.angle_gamma   90.00
#
_symmetry.space_group_name_H-M   'P 1'
#
loop_
_entity.id
_entity.type
_entity.pdbx_description
1 polymer ?
#
loop_
_entity_poly.entity_id
_entity_poly.type
_entity_poly.pdbx_seq_one_letter_code
_entity_poly.pdbx_strand_id
1 'polypeptide(L)'
;MSERPFSVLILCTGNSARSVMAEALFDVLGKGRFVAYSAGSHPSGTVNPFAVERCATLGYDTSKLRSKSWNEFATPTAPLMDFVITVCDNAAGEVCPQWRGTPMTAHWGFEDPGAFEGTDEEKRKVFDKVFRQILNRVSHFANLPLHVLDRNSIQQEMRAIGERPASETNE
;
A
#
# COMPACT_ATOMS: atom_id res chain seq x y z
N MET A 1 5.87 24.19 -4.00
CA MET A 1 4.64 23.40 -4.22
C MET A 1 4.98 22.32 -5.23
N SER A 2 4.71 21.04 -4.95
CA SER A 2 4.79 20.05 -6.03
C SER A 2 3.66 20.38 -7.01
N GLU A 3 3.99 20.73 -8.25
CA GLU A 3 3.01 21.03 -9.31
C GLU A 3 2.18 19.80 -9.71
N ARG A 4 2.55 18.61 -9.22
CA ARG A 4 1.87 17.33 -9.47
C ARG A 4 1.57 16.56 -8.18
N PRO A 5 0.55 15.67 -8.19
CA PRO A 5 0.36 14.67 -7.14
C PRO A 5 1.60 13.79 -6.94
N PHE A 6 1.78 13.29 -5.72
CA PHE A 6 2.83 12.33 -5.41
C PHE A 6 2.43 10.92 -5.86
N SER A 7 3.34 10.22 -6.52
CA SER A 7 3.12 8.82 -6.92
C SER A 7 3.61 7.88 -5.81
N VAL A 8 2.73 6.98 -5.36
CA VAL A 8 3.04 5.95 -4.34
C VAL A 8 2.87 4.57 -4.96
N LEU A 9 3.89 3.72 -4.87
CA LEU A 9 3.82 2.32 -5.26
C LEU A 9 3.86 1.40 -4.03
N ILE A 10 2.80 0.60 -3.85
CA ILE A 10 2.67 -0.35 -2.75
C ILE A 10 2.96 -1.77 -3.25
N LEU A 11 3.96 -2.41 -2.66
CA LEU A 11 4.44 -3.72 -3.09
C LEU A 11 4.09 -4.80 -2.07
N CYS A 12 3.53 -5.91 -2.54
CA CYS A 12 3.52 -7.16 -1.79
C CYS A 12 3.90 -8.33 -2.71
N THR A 13 3.80 -9.57 -2.24
CA THR A 13 4.12 -10.74 -3.06
C THR A 13 3.04 -10.97 -4.11
N GLY A 14 1.79 -11.22 -3.68
CA GLY A 14 0.70 -11.64 -4.58
C GLY A 14 -0.11 -10.53 -5.23
N ASN A 15 0.02 -9.28 -4.80
CA ASN A 15 -0.88 -8.18 -5.18
C ASN A 15 -2.36 -8.57 -5.20
N SER A 16 -2.81 -9.17 -4.10
CA SER A 16 -4.16 -9.71 -3.97
C SER A 16 -4.97 -9.06 -2.85
N ALA A 17 -4.33 -8.71 -1.73
CA ALA A 17 -5.02 -8.17 -0.55
C ALA A 17 -4.38 -6.88 0.00
N ARG A 18 -3.31 -6.99 0.78
CA ARG A 18 -2.68 -5.87 1.52
C ARG A 18 -2.34 -4.67 0.64
N SER A 19 -1.60 -4.88 -0.45
CA SER A 19 -1.20 -3.77 -1.34
C SER A 19 -2.37 -3.14 -2.07
N VAL A 20 -3.42 -3.92 -2.36
CA VAL A 20 -4.66 -3.43 -2.99
C VAL A 20 -5.46 -2.56 -2.04
N MET A 21 -5.65 -2.99 -0.80
CA MET A 21 -6.32 -2.18 0.23
C MET A 21 -5.56 -0.89 0.51
N ALA A 22 -4.22 -0.94 0.53
CA ALA A 22 -3.38 0.23 0.67
C ALA A 22 -3.49 1.21 -0.52
N GLU A 23 -3.51 0.70 -1.77
CA GLU A 23 -3.74 1.53 -2.98
C GLU A 23 -5.05 2.33 -2.85
N ALA A 24 -6.15 1.64 -2.53
CA ALA A 24 -7.45 2.28 -2.37
C ALA A 24 -7.47 3.33 -1.25
N LEU A 25 -6.84 3.03 -0.11
CA LEU A 25 -6.73 3.96 1.02
C LEU A 25 -5.93 5.22 0.66
N PHE A 26 -4.81 5.06 -0.04
CA PHE A 26 -4.01 6.21 -0.47
C PHE A 26 -4.75 7.12 -1.44
N ASP A 27 -5.49 6.54 -2.38
CA ASP A 27 -6.29 7.29 -3.36
C ASP A 27 -7.41 8.08 -2.66
N VAL A 28 -8.22 7.39 -1.84
CA VAL A 28 -9.37 7.99 -1.16
C VAL A 28 -8.96 9.03 -0.11
N LEU A 29 -8.00 8.70 0.76
CA LEU A 29 -7.54 9.62 1.82
C LEU A 29 -6.66 10.73 1.28
N GLY A 30 -5.98 10.48 0.16
CA GLY A 30 -5.12 11.44 -0.51
C GLY A 30 -5.86 12.63 -1.09
N LYS A 31 -7.13 12.47 -1.48
CA LYS A 31 -7.98 13.53 -2.05
C LYS A 31 -7.27 14.28 -3.19
N GLY A 32 -6.62 13.54 -4.08
CA GLY A 32 -5.85 14.06 -5.22
C GLY A 32 -4.40 14.47 -4.91
N ARG A 33 -3.93 14.39 -3.65
CA ARG A 33 -2.52 14.60 -3.30
C ARG A 33 -1.63 13.42 -3.68
N PHE A 34 -2.21 12.23 -3.77
CA PHE A 34 -1.51 11.00 -4.13
C PHE A 34 -2.15 10.38 -5.37
N VAL A 35 -1.32 9.77 -6.20
CA VAL A 35 -1.72 8.77 -7.19
C VAL A 35 -1.12 7.45 -6.73
N ALA A 36 -1.98 6.51 -6.36
CA ALA A 36 -1.57 5.25 -5.76
C ALA A 36 -1.54 4.12 -6.81
N TYR A 37 -0.56 3.25 -6.68
CA TYR A 37 -0.42 2.03 -7.46
C TYR A 37 -0.06 0.88 -6.53
N SER A 38 -0.51 -0.33 -6.82
CA SER A 38 -0.05 -1.55 -6.15
C SER A 38 0.56 -2.53 -7.13
N ALA A 39 1.49 -3.38 -6.68
CA ALA A 39 2.01 -4.44 -7.51
C ALA A 39 2.54 -5.61 -6.70
N GLY A 40 2.78 -6.72 -7.41
CA GLY A 40 3.24 -7.99 -6.89
C GLY A 40 4.60 -8.38 -7.45
N SER A 41 5.48 -8.93 -6.63
CA SER A 41 6.65 -9.64 -7.17
C SER A 41 6.24 -10.93 -7.89
N HIS A 42 5.26 -11.63 -7.32
CA HIS A 42 4.67 -12.87 -7.83
C HIS A 42 3.13 -12.72 -7.81
N PRO A 43 2.54 -11.89 -8.69
CA PRO A 43 1.12 -11.58 -8.65
C PRO A 43 0.27 -12.86 -8.77
N SER A 44 -0.77 -12.96 -7.94
CA SER A 44 -1.70 -14.10 -7.94
C SER A 44 -2.59 -14.15 -9.19
N GLY A 45 -2.66 -13.07 -9.96
CA GLY A 45 -3.53 -12.92 -11.12
C GLY A 45 -4.96 -12.49 -10.76
N THR A 46 -5.36 -12.60 -9.49
CA THR A 46 -6.68 -12.19 -9.00
C THR A 46 -6.60 -11.43 -7.68
N VAL A 47 -7.46 -10.42 -7.53
CA VAL A 47 -7.62 -9.67 -6.27
C VAL A 47 -8.53 -10.47 -5.35
N ASN A 48 -8.17 -10.56 -4.07
CA ASN A 48 -8.93 -11.29 -3.07
C ASN A 48 -10.32 -10.63 -2.87
N PRO A 49 -11.42 -11.40 -2.88
CA PRO A 49 -12.76 -10.84 -2.80
C PRO A 49 -13.01 -10.03 -1.51
N PHE A 50 -12.45 -10.42 -0.36
CA PHE A 50 -12.60 -9.66 0.88
C PHE A 50 -11.83 -8.33 0.86
N ALA A 51 -10.73 -8.25 0.12
CA ALA A 51 -10.06 -6.98 -0.15
C ALA A 51 -10.91 -6.08 -1.06
N VAL A 52 -11.55 -6.66 -2.08
CA VAL A 52 -12.50 -5.93 -2.95
C VAL A 52 -13.67 -5.39 -2.14
N GLU A 53 -14.26 -6.19 -1.25
CA GLU A 53 -15.31 -5.76 -0.31
C GLU A 53 -14.86 -4.53 0.49
N ARG A 54 -13.67 -4.59 1.11
CA ARG A 54 -13.12 -3.45 1.86
C ARG A 54 -12.90 -2.21 0.99
N CYS A 55 -12.37 -2.36 -0.22
CA CYS A 55 -12.19 -1.24 -1.14
C CYS A 55 -13.53 -0.61 -1.56
N ALA A 56 -14.55 -1.44 -1.80
CA ALA A 56 -15.89 -0.97 -2.13
C ALA A 56 -16.50 -0.15 -0.98
N THR A 57 -16.31 -0.58 0.28
CA THR A 57 -16.80 0.18 1.45
C THR A 57 -16.15 1.56 1.61
N LEU A 58 -14.96 1.77 1.04
CA LEU A 58 -14.31 3.09 1.01
C LEU A 58 -14.86 4.01 -0.09
N GLY A 59 -15.71 3.50 -0.99
CA GLY A 59 -16.12 4.21 -2.20
C GLY A 59 -15.05 4.20 -3.30
N TYR A 60 -14.04 3.32 -3.22
CA TYR A 60 -13.05 3.15 -4.29
C TYR A 60 -13.66 2.42 -5.47
N ASP A 61 -13.34 2.85 -6.69
CA ASP A 61 -13.79 2.21 -7.92
C ASP A 61 -13.13 0.84 -8.09
N THR A 62 -13.86 -0.21 -7.73
CA THR A 62 -13.36 -1.59 -7.75
C THR A 62 -13.08 -2.10 -9.16
N SER A 63 -13.60 -1.46 -10.21
CA SER A 63 -13.31 -1.84 -11.60
C SER A 63 -11.84 -1.61 -11.99
N LYS A 64 -11.14 -0.75 -11.25
CA LYS A 64 -9.70 -0.46 -11.43
C LYS A 64 -8.80 -1.50 -10.78
N LEU A 65 -9.34 -2.35 -9.92
CA LEU A 65 -8.57 -3.33 -9.16
C LEU A 65 -8.10 -4.48 -10.04
N ARG A 66 -6.80 -4.73 -10.02
CA ARG A 66 -6.18 -5.87 -10.71
C ARG A 66 -4.92 -6.32 -9.99
N SER A 67 -4.65 -7.62 -10.00
CA SER A 67 -3.37 -8.18 -9.58
C SER A 67 -2.37 -8.05 -10.74
N LYS A 68 -1.25 -7.38 -10.50
CA LYS A 68 -0.28 -6.99 -11.53
C LYS A 68 1.16 -7.13 -11.08
N SER A 69 2.04 -7.40 -12.03
CA SER A 69 3.47 -7.52 -11.75
C SER A 69 4.09 -6.15 -11.54
N TRP A 70 5.02 -6.06 -10.60
CA TRP A 70 5.82 -4.87 -10.37
C TRP A 70 6.71 -4.47 -11.56
N ASN A 71 6.92 -5.39 -12.52
CA ASN A 71 7.69 -5.16 -13.74
C ASN A 71 7.04 -4.08 -14.61
N GLU A 72 5.72 -3.92 -14.54
CA GLU A 72 4.99 -2.86 -15.23
C GLU A 72 5.48 -1.46 -14.82
N PHE A 73 5.96 -1.32 -13.58
CA PHE A 73 6.44 -0.07 -13.00
C PHE A 73 7.95 0.13 -13.11
N ALA A 74 8.67 -0.86 -13.64
CA ALA A 74 10.11 -0.82 -13.88
C ALA A 74 10.47 -0.43 -15.34
N THR A 75 9.47 -0.11 -16.16
CA THR A 75 9.68 0.22 -17.58
C THR A 75 10.09 1.69 -17.78
N PRO A 76 10.75 2.05 -18.90
CA PRO A 76 11.09 3.44 -19.22
C PRO A 76 9.88 4.39 -19.32
N THR A 77 8.70 3.85 -19.61
CA THR A 77 7.44 4.59 -19.74
C THR A 77 6.61 4.58 -18.45
N ALA A 78 7.03 3.83 -17.42
CA ALA A 78 6.36 3.78 -16.14
C ALA A 78 6.31 5.17 -15.47
N PRO A 79 5.28 5.45 -14.64
CA PRO A 79 5.23 6.66 -13.85
C PRO A 79 6.47 6.83 -12.96
N LEU A 80 6.86 8.08 -12.71
CA LEU A 80 7.90 8.38 -11.72
C LEU A 80 7.34 8.12 -10.33
N MET A 81 8.06 7.34 -9.53
CA MET A 81 7.67 7.02 -8.16
C MET A 81 8.36 7.97 -7.19
N ASP A 82 7.59 8.61 -6.33
CA ASP A 82 8.11 9.42 -5.22
C ASP A 82 8.31 8.52 -3.99
N PHE A 83 7.42 7.55 -3.80
CA PHE A 83 7.37 6.66 -2.65
C PHE A 83 7.18 5.20 -3.08
N VAL A 84 7.92 4.28 -2.45
CA VAL A 84 7.71 2.84 -2.57
C VAL A 84 7.56 2.25 -1.17
N ILE A 85 6.46 1.54 -0.91
CA ILE A 85 6.16 0.94 0.39
C ILE A 85 5.98 -0.57 0.20
N THR A 86 6.80 -1.38 0.86
CA THR A 86 6.60 -2.83 0.91
C THR A 86 5.72 -3.20 2.10
N VAL A 87 4.74 -4.08 1.90
CA VAL A 87 3.75 -4.44 2.94
C VAL A 87 3.74 -5.90 3.36
N CYS A 88 4.67 -6.69 2.82
CA CYS A 88 4.99 -8.04 3.29
C CYS A 88 6.51 -8.20 3.38
N ASP A 89 6.97 -9.05 4.29
CA ASP A 89 8.40 -9.29 4.53
C ASP A 89 9.10 -9.85 3.29
N ASN A 90 8.42 -10.75 2.57
CA ASN A 90 8.94 -11.30 1.32
C ASN A 90 9.23 -10.21 0.28
N ALA A 91 8.30 -9.27 0.05
CA ALA A 91 8.54 -8.19 -0.91
C ALA A 91 9.63 -7.20 -0.44
N ALA A 92 9.88 -7.11 0.87
CA ALA A 92 10.99 -6.31 1.39
C ALA A 92 12.35 -7.00 1.20
N GLY A 93 12.40 -8.33 1.22
CA GLY A 93 13.61 -9.13 1.06
C GLY A 93 14.00 -9.44 -0.39
N GLU A 94 13.12 -9.19 -1.36
CA GLU A 94 13.40 -9.43 -2.78
C GLU A 94 14.20 -8.28 -3.43
N VAL A 95 15.03 -8.64 -4.41
CA VAL A 95 15.78 -7.66 -5.21
C VAL A 95 14.81 -6.86 -6.08
N CYS A 96 14.43 -5.69 -5.58
CA CYS A 96 13.52 -4.80 -6.28
C CYS A 96 14.15 -4.27 -7.58
N PRO A 97 13.38 -4.13 -8.66
CA PRO A 97 13.81 -3.39 -9.85
C PRO A 97 14.27 -1.97 -9.53
N GLN A 98 15.09 -1.40 -10.41
CA GLN A 98 15.46 0.01 -10.30
C GLN A 98 14.27 0.89 -10.70
N TRP A 99 13.64 1.53 -9.71
CA TRP A 99 12.51 2.43 -9.94
C TRP A 99 12.96 3.77 -10.53
N ARG A 100 12.17 4.30 -11.46
CA ARG A 100 12.37 5.66 -11.97
C ARG A 100 12.09 6.69 -10.86
N GLY A 101 12.92 7.72 -10.78
CA GLY A 101 12.73 8.85 -9.84
C GLY A 101 13.42 8.70 -8.48
N THR A 102 14.14 7.59 -8.23
CA THR A 102 14.81 7.31 -6.95
C THR A 102 13.84 7.50 -5.78
N PRO A 103 12.79 6.68 -5.67
CA PRO A 103 11.76 6.84 -4.64
C PRO A 103 12.34 6.70 -3.24
N MET A 104 11.73 7.37 -2.26
CA MET A 104 11.92 7.04 -0.85
C MET A 104 11.24 5.72 -0.54
N THR A 105 11.87 4.88 0.26
CA THR A 105 11.41 3.51 0.51
C THR A 105 11.14 3.24 1.98
N ALA A 106 10.08 2.49 2.29
CA ALA A 106 9.81 2.02 3.63
C ALA A 106 9.13 0.66 3.62
N HIS A 107 9.22 -0.04 4.75
CA HIS A 107 8.56 -1.31 4.97
C HIS A 107 7.50 -1.17 6.07
N TRP A 108 6.26 -1.49 5.73
CA TRP A 108 5.10 -1.49 6.63
C TRP A 108 4.55 -2.92 6.70
N GLY A 109 5.16 -3.79 7.49
CA GLY A 109 4.75 -5.20 7.59
C GLY A 109 3.35 -5.39 8.19
N PHE A 110 2.53 -6.24 7.55
CA PHE A 110 1.23 -6.67 8.05
C PHE A 110 1.07 -8.19 7.88
N GLU A 111 0.34 -8.82 8.80
CA GLU A 111 -0.06 -10.23 8.67
C GLU A 111 -0.79 -10.48 7.35
N ASP A 112 -0.65 -11.68 6.77
CA ASP A 112 -1.33 -12.02 5.53
C ASP A 112 -2.77 -12.47 5.79
N PRO A 113 -3.80 -11.63 5.53
CA PRO A 113 -5.18 -12.05 5.76
C PRO A 113 -5.62 -13.14 4.77
N GLY A 114 -4.91 -13.29 3.63
CA GLY A 114 -5.22 -14.32 2.64
C GLY A 114 -4.78 -15.73 3.05
N ALA A 115 -3.90 -15.85 4.05
CA ALA A 115 -3.43 -17.13 4.57
C ALA A 115 -4.35 -17.72 5.65
N PHE A 116 -5.33 -16.95 6.14
CA PHE A 116 -6.26 -17.41 7.16
C PHE A 116 -7.32 -18.35 6.58
N GLU A 117 -7.44 -19.53 7.19
CA GLU A 117 -8.48 -20.51 6.88
C GLU A 117 -9.60 -20.45 7.93
N GLY A 118 -10.85 -20.56 7.47
CA GLY A 118 -12.02 -20.43 8.33
C GLY A 118 -13.27 -20.10 7.51
N THR A 119 -14.35 -19.80 8.23
CA THR A 119 -15.60 -19.31 7.62
C THR A 119 -15.40 -17.94 6.99
N ASP A 120 -16.28 -17.55 6.06
CA ASP A 120 -16.22 -16.24 5.42
C ASP A 120 -16.36 -15.09 6.44
N GLU A 121 -17.12 -15.31 7.52
CA GLU A 121 -17.27 -14.32 8.59
C GLU A 121 -15.97 -14.13 9.38
N GLU A 122 -15.26 -15.21 9.70
CA GLU A 122 -13.95 -15.14 10.36
C GLU A 122 -12.91 -14.49 9.45
N LYS A 123 -12.91 -14.83 8.15
CA LYS A 123 -12.06 -14.18 7.15
C LYS A 123 -12.34 -12.68 7.09
N ARG A 124 -13.60 -12.25 7.03
CA ARG A 124 -13.96 -10.82 7.06
C ARG A 124 -13.41 -10.11 8.29
N LYS A 125 -13.46 -10.73 9.47
CA LYS A 125 -12.88 -10.16 10.70
C LYS A 125 -11.37 -9.98 10.60
N VAL A 126 -10.65 -10.96 10.05
CA VAL A 126 -9.20 -10.86 9.82
C VAL A 126 -8.88 -9.77 8.79
N PHE A 127 -9.62 -9.71 7.69
CA PHE A 127 -9.49 -8.64 6.70
C PHE A 127 -9.78 -7.26 7.29
N ASP A 128 -10.80 -7.13 8.15
CA ASP A 128 -11.13 -5.87 8.82
C ASP A 128 -10.01 -5.42 9.76
N LYS A 129 -9.46 -6.35 10.56
CA LYS A 129 -8.30 -6.09 11.42
C LYS A 129 -7.12 -5.55 10.62
N VAL A 130 -6.70 -6.26 9.57
CA VAL A 130 -5.57 -5.85 8.73
C VAL A 130 -5.88 -4.54 8.00
N PHE A 131 -7.10 -4.36 7.54
CA PHE A 131 -7.54 -3.12 6.90
C PHE A 131 -7.41 -1.91 7.83
N ARG A 132 -7.83 -2.01 9.09
CA ARG A 132 -7.65 -0.95 10.10
C ARG A 132 -6.19 -0.62 10.35
N GLN A 133 -5.32 -1.63 10.39
CA GLN A 133 -3.87 -1.42 10.55
C GLN A 133 -3.29 -0.64 9.35
N ILE A 134 -3.67 -1.01 8.12
CA ILE A 134 -3.25 -0.30 6.91
C ILE A 134 -3.81 1.13 6.93
N LEU A 135 -5.09 1.30 7.24
CA LEU A 135 -5.76 2.60 7.37
C LEU A 135 -5.00 3.53 8.32
N ASN A 136 -4.60 3.05 9.49
CA ASN A 136 -3.85 3.86 10.46
C ASN A 136 -2.52 4.34 9.88
N ARG A 137 -1.72 3.45 9.28
CA ARG A 137 -0.43 3.83 8.68
C ARG A 137 -0.59 4.79 7.50
N VAL A 138 -1.53 4.51 6.59
CA VAL A 138 -1.82 5.39 5.44
C VAL A 138 -2.32 6.75 5.92
N SER A 139 -3.21 6.79 6.91
CA SER A 139 -3.74 8.04 7.47
C SER A 139 -2.64 8.89 8.10
N HIS A 140 -1.72 8.29 8.85
CA HIS A 140 -0.57 9.01 9.40
C HIS A 140 0.29 9.61 8.29
N PHE A 141 0.65 8.81 7.30
CA PHE A 141 1.50 9.27 6.20
C PHE A 141 0.81 10.35 5.35
N ALA A 142 -0.47 10.18 5.02
CA ALA A 142 -1.23 11.13 4.22
C ALA A 142 -1.36 12.50 4.92
N ASN A 143 -1.35 12.52 6.25
CA ASN A 143 -1.39 13.75 7.06
C ASN A 143 -0.02 14.41 7.26
N LEU A 144 1.08 13.80 6.80
CA LEU A 144 2.39 14.45 6.87
C LEU A 144 2.39 15.75 6.05
N PRO A 145 3.06 16.81 6.56
CA PRO A 145 3.18 18.07 5.85
C PRO A 145 4.31 17.98 4.81
N LEU A 146 4.15 17.12 3.81
CA LEU A 146 5.16 16.78 2.78
C LEU A 146 5.71 17.98 1.99
N HIS A 147 5.04 19.14 2.04
CA HIS A 147 5.43 20.36 1.35
C HIS A 147 6.46 21.20 2.12
N VAL A 148 6.63 20.95 3.43
CA VAL A 148 7.64 21.63 4.27
C VAL A 148 8.76 20.70 4.71
N LEU A 149 8.51 19.39 4.75
CA LEU A 149 9.53 18.42 5.14
C LEU A 149 10.55 18.25 4.01
N ASP A 150 11.83 18.18 4.39
CA ASP A 150 12.87 17.75 3.47
C ASP A 150 12.81 16.23 3.22
N ARG A 151 13.55 15.78 2.22
CA ARG A 151 13.59 14.38 1.82
C ARG A 151 14.02 13.43 2.95
N ASN A 152 14.97 13.84 3.79
CA ASN A 152 15.47 13.00 4.88
C ASN A 152 14.42 12.89 5.99
N SER A 153 13.74 13.98 6.34
CA SER A 153 12.63 13.98 7.29
C SER A 153 11.50 13.09 6.81
N ILE A 154 11.09 13.19 5.54
CA ILE A 154 10.04 12.32 4.98
C ILE A 154 10.47 10.85 5.05
N GLN A 155 11.72 10.54 4.67
CA GLN A 155 12.25 9.19 4.72
C GLN A 155 12.29 8.61 6.16
N GLN A 156 12.58 9.43 7.17
CA GLN A 156 12.54 9.04 8.58
C GLN A 156 11.11 8.78 9.05
N GLU A 157 10.17 9.68 8.77
CA GLU A 157 8.76 9.52 9.13
C GLU A 157 8.15 8.27 8.48
N MET A 158 8.46 8.01 7.21
CA MET A 158 8.00 6.80 6.51
C MET A 158 8.44 5.51 7.23
N ARG A 159 9.70 5.46 7.70
CA ARG A 159 10.23 4.31 8.45
C ARG A 159 9.60 4.20 9.82
N ALA A 160 9.50 5.32 10.55
CA ALA A 160 8.89 5.37 11.87
C ALA A 160 7.43 4.89 11.86
N ILE A 161 6.65 5.21 10.82
CA ILE A 161 5.27 4.71 10.65
C ILE A 161 5.24 3.17 10.52
N GLY A 162 6.24 2.58 9.87
CA GLY A 162 6.37 1.12 9.73
C GLY A 162 6.75 0.42 11.02
N GLU A 163 7.61 1.04 11.81
CA GLU A 163 8.13 0.50 13.08
C GLU A 163 7.14 0.61 14.25
N ARG A 164 6.12 1.48 14.13
CA ARG A 164 5.05 1.53 15.12
C ARG A 164 4.36 0.17 15.21
N PRO A 165 4.18 -0.37 16.43
CA PRO A 165 3.38 -1.57 16.61
C PRO A 165 2.01 -1.32 16.00
N ALA A 166 1.49 -2.29 15.25
CA ALA A 166 0.14 -2.24 14.72
C ALA A 166 -0.80 -2.16 15.92
N SER A 167 -1.26 -0.95 16.26
CA SER A 167 -2.06 -0.72 17.46
C SER A 167 -3.29 -1.63 17.40
N GLU A 168 -3.40 -2.54 18.36
CA GLU A 168 -4.64 -3.25 18.64
C GLU A 168 -5.63 -2.23 19.23
N THR A 169 -6.28 -1.43 18.38
CA THR A 169 -7.43 -0.64 18.82
C THR A 169 -8.59 -1.61 18.96
N ASN A 170 -8.57 -2.36 20.07
CA ASN A 170 -9.73 -3.00 20.66
C ASN A 170 -10.53 -1.91 21.36
N GLU A 171 -11.37 -1.19 20.61
CA GLU A 171 -12.56 -0.51 21.13
C GLU A 171 -13.70 -0.65 20.12
#